data_AF-A0A7S4DPX9-F1
#
_entry.id   AF-A0A7S4DPX9-F1
#
_cell.length_a   1.000
_cell.length_b   1.000
_cell.length_c   1.000
_cell.angle_alpha   90.00
_cell.angle_beta   90.00
_cell.angle_gamma   90.00
#
_symmetry.space_group_name_H-M   'P 1'
#
loop_
_entity.id
_entity.type
_entity.pdbx_description
1 polymer ?
#
loop_
_entity_poly.entity_id
_entity_poly.type
_entity_poly.pdbx_seq_one_letter_code
_entity_poly.pdbx_strand_id
1 'polypeptide(L)'
;ISKVCQALESSLRCSKELLVCPLHGMMPTGQQQRIFAPPPPHKRKVVVATNIAETSITIDDVAFVIDSGKQKEKTYDADLNIGCLLPTWVSRASAKQRRGRAGRVQEGVCFHLYPSWKTAEMLEYQKPEIVRTPLEQLCLQTRKLNLPRQGRGGISAFLGRVLTPPSAKTLENALRTLTAIEALDGNDESLTPLGEHLSLLPLDPKIGKALVYATLLGCVSPMLTLCALLSQKNPFVMPLDKMRQADQAKLAFAEGRPSDHFALMRAYNLWKKEERRGRGAEFARRNFLRGGTLLMAEKIRMQFETLLQEAKLLDPRTHKSFADRHASSWPVVKACLLAGLYPNLLRIDPKKSRSLYFSKDGGRVKIHPASVNSKTRGESDWEHRWLFYYEKVKTKGGLFAYDSSEIGPFPVLLFGAGDTKGDYLTIDHRHAAANKRERKDDELTDTVRRLCIANDGEIPMARLSGMLKRCRPDLRRKMGKLKKWVAEKSDVFELYKAGSWRIKYLGESAEARKPLGPFLGVEDWIYYDVNKEDAQLLRHVRSHLRRILKRQVDSGCKASYAMDAADLRFLNAVCEAIEKTDNPARGTGSYNHYESTSSPWTESSSAPYEGYYGDGRLRFTTSASYYTHTSDDT
;
A
#
# COMPACT_ATOMS: atom_id res chain seq x y z
N ILE A 1 21.93 -18.85 0.02
CA ILE A 1 23.25 -18.20 -0.16
C ILE A 1 23.94 -18.05 1.17
N SER A 2 23.59 -17.11 2.05
CA SER A 2 24.40 -16.83 3.25
C SER A 2 24.63 -18.01 4.18
N LYS A 3 23.61 -18.83 4.47
CA LYS A 3 23.78 -20.06 5.26
C LYS A 3 24.78 -21.03 4.64
N VAL A 4 24.80 -21.12 3.30
CA VAL A 4 25.72 -22.00 2.57
C VAL A 4 27.14 -21.42 2.60
N CYS A 5 27.28 -20.11 2.38
CA CYS A 5 28.58 -19.43 2.49
C CYS A 5 29.17 -19.60 3.89
N GLN A 6 28.38 -19.34 4.95
CA GLN A 6 28.80 -19.54 6.34
C GLN A 6 29.19 -20.99 6.62
N ALA A 7 28.42 -21.96 6.14
CA ALA A 7 28.77 -23.37 6.32
C ALA A 7 30.12 -23.72 5.64
N LEU A 8 30.34 -23.24 4.41
CA LEU A 8 31.60 -23.43 3.70
C LEU A 8 32.78 -22.75 4.40
N GLU A 9 32.59 -21.54 4.92
CA GLU A 9 33.62 -20.76 5.61
C GLU A 9 33.93 -21.32 7.01
N SER A 10 32.93 -21.86 7.72
CA SER A 10 33.09 -22.45 9.05
C SER A 10 33.81 -23.81 9.06
N SER A 11 33.86 -24.48 7.91
CA SER A 11 34.60 -25.73 7.77
C SER A 11 36.10 -25.44 7.67
N LEU A 12 36.86 -25.82 8.71
CA LEU A 12 38.30 -25.53 8.88
C LEU A 12 39.18 -25.91 7.68
N ARG A 13 38.84 -26.98 6.95
CA ARG A 13 39.52 -27.37 5.71
C ARG A 13 39.20 -26.42 4.55
N CYS A 14 37.92 -26.08 4.41
CA CYS A 14 37.41 -25.27 3.31
C CYS A 14 37.81 -23.79 3.41
N SER A 15 37.98 -23.24 4.62
CA SER A 15 38.28 -21.80 4.79
C SER A 15 39.66 -21.38 4.24
N LYS A 16 40.64 -22.29 4.23
CA LYS A 16 41.99 -22.03 3.71
C LYS A 16 42.09 -22.25 2.19
N GLU A 17 41.37 -23.22 1.66
CA GLU A 17 41.47 -23.67 0.26
C GLU A 17 40.40 -23.07 -0.68
N LEU A 18 39.32 -22.49 -0.16
CA LEU A 18 38.23 -21.94 -0.98
C LEU A 18 38.22 -20.41 -0.98
N LEU A 19 37.89 -19.85 -2.13
CA LEU A 19 37.41 -18.48 -2.27
C LEU A 19 35.90 -18.52 -2.47
N VAL A 20 35.14 -18.34 -1.39
CA VAL A 20 33.67 -18.35 -1.44
C VAL A 20 33.15 -16.98 -1.88
N CYS A 21 32.43 -16.96 -3.01
CA CYS A 21 31.88 -15.75 -3.60
C CYS A 21 30.35 -15.83 -3.66
N PRO A 22 29.61 -15.15 -2.76
CA PRO A 22 28.16 -15.07 -2.89
C PRO A 22 27.77 -14.25 -4.13
N LEU A 23 26.70 -14.66 -4.82
CA LEU A 23 26.15 -13.93 -5.96
C LEU A 23 24.62 -13.86 -5.89
N HIS A 24 24.10 -12.68 -5.58
CA HIS A 24 22.67 -12.42 -5.54
C HIS A 24 22.36 -11.10 -6.25
N GLY A 25 21.22 -11.01 -6.93
CA GLY A 25 20.79 -9.76 -7.60
C GLY A 25 20.48 -8.59 -6.66
N MET A 26 20.72 -8.73 -5.35
CA MET A 26 20.61 -7.69 -4.33
C MET A 26 21.99 -7.37 -3.72
N MET A 27 23.07 -7.90 -4.28
CA MET A 27 24.42 -7.52 -3.85
C MET A 27 24.88 -6.26 -4.59
N PRO A 28 25.71 -5.40 -3.96
CA PRO A 28 26.34 -4.28 -4.66
C PRO A 28 27.16 -4.75 -5.87
N THR A 29 27.18 -3.95 -6.95
CA THR A 29 27.87 -4.29 -8.21
C THR A 29 29.34 -4.63 -8.00
N GLY A 30 30.07 -3.86 -7.17
CA GLY A 30 31.48 -4.15 -6.87
C GLY A 30 31.71 -5.53 -6.23
N GLN A 31 30.75 -6.03 -5.44
CA GLN A 31 30.83 -7.39 -4.90
C GLN A 31 30.48 -8.45 -5.95
N GLN A 32 29.55 -8.15 -6.86
CA GLN A 32 29.24 -9.04 -7.99
C GLN A 32 30.45 -9.16 -8.93
N GLN A 33 31.20 -8.08 -9.16
CA GLN A 33 32.38 -8.06 -10.03
C GLN A 33 33.51 -8.97 -9.53
N ARG A 34 33.58 -9.26 -8.23
CA ARG A 34 34.62 -10.15 -7.66
C ARG A 34 34.58 -11.56 -8.22
N ILE A 35 33.45 -11.99 -8.81
CA ILE A 35 33.32 -13.34 -9.36
C ILE A 35 34.08 -13.51 -10.68
N PHE A 36 34.38 -12.43 -11.40
CA PHE A 36 35.09 -12.48 -12.68
C PHE A 36 36.61 -12.55 -12.50
N ALA A 37 37.12 -12.10 -11.35
CA ALA A 37 38.54 -12.20 -11.05
C ALA A 37 38.96 -13.69 -10.91
N PRO A 38 40.17 -14.04 -11.38
CA PRO A 38 40.72 -15.37 -11.12
C PRO A 38 40.95 -15.57 -9.61
N PRO A 39 40.83 -16.79 -9.09
CA PRO A 39 41.16 -17.07 -7.70
C PRO A 39 42.67 -16.87 -7.42
N PRO A 40 43.06 -16.53 -6.18
CA PRO A 40 44.46 -16.58 -5.76
C PRO A 40 45.08 -17.96 -5.96
N PRO A 41 46.41 -18.06 -6.07
CA PRO A 41 47.11 -19.34 -6.12
C PRO A 41 46.71 -20.26 -4.97
N HIS A 42 46.58 -21.56 -5.26
CA HIS A 42 46.18 -22.59 -4.30
C HIS A 42 44.77 -22.43 -3.71
N LYS A 43 43.93 -21.56 -4.27
CA LYS A 43 42.52 -21.46 -3.90
C LYS A 43 41.58 -21.86 -5.04
N ARG A 44 40.51 -22.57 -4.71
CA ARG A 44 39.40 -22.86 -5.63
C ARG A 44 38.28 -21.84 -5.43
N LYS A 45 37.87 -21.17 -6.51
CA LYS A 45 36.71 -20.27 -6.49
C LYS A 45 35.42 -21.08 -6.40
N VAL A 46 34.54 -20.71 -5.46
CA VAL A 46 33.21 -21.30 -5.30
C VAL A 46 32.18 -20.18 -5.33
N VAL A 47 31.41 -20.09 -6.41
CA VAL A 47 30.38 -19.07 -6.57
C VAL A 47 29.02 -19.62 -6.12
N VAL A 48 28.44 -19.03 -5.08
CA VAL A 48 27.13 -19.43 -4.55
C VAL A 48 26.06 -18.47 -5.07
N ALA A 49 25.34 -18.87 -6.12
CA ALA A 49 24.49 -17.98 -6.90
C ALA A 49 22.98 -18.26 -6.81
N THR A 50 22.18 -17.26 -7.23
CA THR A 50 20.77 -17.44 -7.66
C THR A 50 20.69 -17.68 -9.17
N ASN A 51 19.47 -17.70 -9.74
CA ASN A 51 19.25 -17.76 -11.18
C ASN A 51 19.88 -16.59 -11.97
N ILE A 52 20.43 -15.56 -11.31
CA ILE A 52 21.23 -14.52 -11.97
C ILE A 52 22.43 -15.08 -12.76
N ALA A 53 23.01 -16.20 -12.33
CA ALA A 53 24.12 -16.85 -13.04
C ALA A 53 23.65 -17.68 -14.25
N GLU A 54 22.33 -17.90 -14.40
CA GLU A 54 21.77 -18.77 -15.44
C GLU A 54 21.74 -18.11 -16.81
N THR A 55 21.52 -16.80 -16.89
CA THR A 55 21.34 -16.07 -18.15
C THR A 55 22.32 -14.90 -18.25
N SER A 56 22.22 -13.94 -17.33
CA SER A 56 22.78 -12.59 -17.47
C SER A 56 24.27 -12.43 -17.16
N ILE A 57 24.96 -13.47 -16.67
CA ILE A 57 26.36 -13.37 -16.23
C ILE A 57 27.22 -14.51 -16.76
N THR A 58 28.39 -14.19 -17.30
CA THR A 58 29.36 -15.14 -17.84
C THR A 58 30.59 -15.23 -16.94
N ILE A 59 30.77 -16.35 -16.24
CA ILE A 59 31.95 -16.62 -15.43
C ILE A 59 32.77 -17.66 -16.20
N ASP A 60 33.98 -17.29 -16.62
CA ASP A 60 34.71 -18.04 -17.64
C ASP A 60 35.36 -19.33 -17.07
N ASP A 61 35.79 -19.32 -15.82
CA ASP A 61 36.51 -20.40 -15.16
C ASP A 61 35.61 -21.44 -14.46
N VAL A 62 34.33 -21.53 -14.85
CA VAL A 62 33.39 -22.52 -14.29
C VAL A 62 33.54 -23.86 -15.02
N ALA A 63 34.11 -24.85 -14.33
CA ALA A 63 34.15 -26.24 -14.78
C ALA A 63 33.11 -27.14 -14.08
N PHE A 64 32.61 -26.73 -12.92
CA PHE A 64 31.67 -27.51 -12.12
C PHE A 64 30.44 -26.68 -11.77
N VAL A 65 29.25 -27.21 -12.07
CA VAL A 65 27.97 -26.62 -11.68
C VAL A 65 27.25 -27.57 -10.73
N ILE A 66 26.81 -27.05 -9.58
CA ILE A 66 25.96 -27.79 -8.64
C ILE A 66 24.57 -27.15 -8.70
N ASP A 67 23.64 -27.82 -9.38
CA ASP A 67 22.27 -27.36 -9.56
C ASP A 67 21.34 -27.96 -8.49
N SER A 68 20.89 -27.10 -7.57
CA SER A 68 19.90 -27.48 -6.55
C SER A 68 18.51 -27.81 -7.12
N GLY A 69 18.23 -27.47 -8.39
CA GLY A 69 16.93 -27.67 -9.03
C GLY A 69 15.85 -26.69 -8.57
N LYS A 70 16.18 -25.74 -7.68
CA LYS A 70 15.24 -24.77 -7.13
C LYS A 70 15.59 -23.34 -7.55
N GLN A 71 14.56 -22.51 -7.64
CA GLN A 71 14.69 -21.06 -7.76
C GLN A 71 13.56 -20.35 -7.03
N LYS A 72 13.73 -19.06 -6.73
CA LYS A 72 12.59 -18.23 -6.32
C LYS A 72 12.01 -17.60 -7.57
N GLU A 73 10.70 -17.70 -7.71
CA GLU A 73 9.99 -17.19 -8.87
C GLU A 73 8.93 -16.18 -8.44
N LYS A 74 8.91 -15.02 -9.11
CA LYS A 74 7.80 -14.09 -9.00
C LYS A 74 6.64 -14.68 -9.79
N THR A 75 5.55 -14.97 -9.10
CA THR A 75 4.28 -15.46 -9.65
C THR A 75 3.17 -14.52 -9.21
N TYR A 76 2.01 -14.63 -9.83
CA TYR A 76 0.83 -13.84 -9.48
C TYR A 76 -0.29 -14.80 -9.08
N ASP A 77 -0.83 -14.58 -7.88
CA ASP A 77 -1.97 -15.31 -7.34
C ASP A 77 -3.22 -14.48 -7.67
N ALA A 78 -3.99 -14.93 -8.68
CA ALA A 78 -5.14 -14.21 -9.19
C ALA A 78 -6.32 -14.20 -8.22
N ASP A 79 -6.46 -15.23 -7.37
CA ASP A 79 -7.55 -15.28 -6.40
C ASP A 79 -7.32 -14.24 -5.30
N LEU A 80 -6.07 -14.07 -4.87
CA LEU A 80 -5.69 -13.09 -3.87
C LEU A 80 -5.29 -11.72 -4.43
N ASN A 81 -5.21 -11.57 -5.76
CA ASN A 81 -4.68 -10.39 -6.45
C ASN A 81 -3.32 -9.92 -5.89
N ILE A 82 -2.39 -10.87 -5.64
CA ILE A 82 -1.12 -10.59 -4.94
C ILE A 82 0.07 -11.25 -5.66
N GLY A 83 1.16 -10.49 -5.77
CA GLY A 83 2.45 -11.01 -6.16
C GLY A 83 3.01 -12.00 -5.13
N CYS A 84 3.45 -13.16 -5.60
CA CYS A 84 4.02 -14.23 -4.79
C CYS A 84 5.50 -14.41 -5.12
N LEU A 85 6.34 -14.57 -4.10
CA LEU A 85 7.75 -14.91 -4.28
C LEU A 85 8.04 -16.24 -3.57
N LEU A 86 7.78 -17.33 -4.29
CA LEU A 86 7.83 -18.68 -3.75
C LEU A 86 8.97 -19.50 -4.38
N PRO A 87 9.57 -20.44 -3.63
CA PRO A 87 10.55 -21.36 -4.21
C PRO A 87 9.85 -22.40 -5.09
N THR A 88 10.17 -22.40 -6.37
CA THR A 88 9.66 -23.33 -7.38
C THR A 88 10.78 -24.26 -7.86
N TRP A 89 10.40 -25.38 -8.47
CA TRP A 89 11.33 -26.19 -9.24
C TRP A 89 11.67 -25.47 -10.55
N VAL A 90 12.90 -25.63 -11.03
CA VAL A 90 13.32 -25.07 -12.32
C VAL A 90 12.66 -25.82 -13.47
N SER A 91 12.62 -25.19 -14.65
CA SER A 91 12.25 -25.88 -15.88
C SER A 91 13.42 -26.75 -16.38
N ARG A 92 13.13 -27.73 -17.24
CA ARG A 92 14.16 -28.53 -17.92
C ARG A 92 15.05 -27.63 -18.79
N ALA A 93 14.49 -26.61 -19.44
CA ALA A 93 15.25 -25.60 -20.17
C ALA A 93 16.22 -24.83 -19.25
N SER A 94 15.80 -24.42 -18.06
CA SER A 94 16.66 -23.77 -17.06
C SER A 94 17.78 -24.68 -16.57
N ALA A 95 17.48 -25.96 -16.28
CA ALA A 95 18.49 -26.94 -15.91
C ALA A 95 19.53 -27.14 -17.04
N LYS A 96 19.08 -27.17 -18.30
CA LYS A 96 19.95 -27.23 -19.49
C LYS A 96 20.83 -25.98 -19.62
N GLN A 97 20.29 -24.78 -19.38
CA GLN A 97 21.04 -23.53 -19.35
C GLN A 97 22.13 -23.54 -18.27
N ARG A 98 21.82 -24.04 -17.07
CA ARG A 98 22.79 -24.19 -15.97
C ARG A 98 23.90 -25.17 -16.32
N ARG A 99 23.55 -26.33 -16.89
CA ARG A 99 24.54 -27.30 -17.39
C ARG A 99 25.50 -26.65 -18.40
N GLY A 100 24.98 -25.82 -19.31
CA GLY A 100 25.78 -25.10 -20.29
C GLY A 100 26.78 -24.10 -19.70
N ARG A 101 26.66 -23.72 -18.42
CA ARG A 101 27.63 -22.83 -17.75
C ARG A 101 28.95 -23.53 -17.40
N ALA A 102 28.97 -24.87 -17.30
CA ALA A 102 30.17 -25.64 -16.99
C ALA A 102 31.07 -25.91 -18.22
N GLY A 103 30.51 -25.87 -19.43
CA GLY A 103 31.17 -26.33 -20.66
C GLY A 103 31.63 -25.21 -21.59
N ARG A 104 32.06 -24.07 -21.04
CA ARG A 104 32.37 -22.87 -21.85
C ARG A 104 33.81 -22.81 -22.32
N VAL A 105 34.74 -22.98 -21.39
CA VAL A 105 36.18 -22.84 -21.65
C VAL A 105 36.87 -24.20 -21.68
N GLN A 106 36.30 -25.20 -21.01
CA GLN A 106 36.80 -26.56 -20.95
C GLN A 106 35.64 -27.54 -20.74
N GLU A 107 35.94 -28.85 -20.81
CA GLU A 107 34.99 -29.88 -20.40
C GLU A 107 34.59 -29.68 -18.93
N GLY A 108 33.30 -29.79 -18.65
CA GLY A 108 32.77 -29.51 -17.32
C GLY A 108 31.66 -30.47 -16.92
N VAL A 109 31.40 -30.52 -15.61
CA VAL A 109 30.44 -31.45 -15.00
C VAL A 109 29.33 -30.65 -14.32
N CYS A 110 28.08 -31.07 -14.56
CA CYS A 110 26.90 -30.51 -13.91
C CYS A 110 26.25 -31.56 -13.01
N PHE A 111 26.26 -31.31 -11.70
CA PHE A 111 25.61 -32.14 -10.70
C PHE A 111 24.20 -31.62 -10.42
N HIS A 112 23.18 -32.42 -10.76
CA HIS A 112 21.80 -32.11 -10.41
C HIS A 112 21.45 -32.77 -9.07
N LEU A 113 21.05 -31.99 -8.07
CA LEU A 113 20.73 -32.48 -6.72
C LEU A 113 19.28 -32.99 -6.59
N TYR A 114 18.76 -33.58 -7.67
CA TYR A 114 17.41 -34.11 -7.74
C TYR A 114 17.39 -35.37 -8.62
N PRO A 115 16.55 -36.35 -8.29
CA PRO A 115 16.50 -37.63 -8.99
C PRO A 115 15.91 -37.49 -10.40
N SER A 116 16.21 -38.45 -11.27
CA SER A 116 15.77 -38.47 -12.67
C SER A 116 14.25 -38.39 -12.83
N TRP A 117 13.48 -39.07 -11.97
CA TRP A 117 12.02 -38.99 -11.97
C TRP A 117 11.53 -37.55 -11.75
N LYS A 118 12.26 -36.75 -10.95
CA LYS A 118 11.87 -35.36 -10.73
C LYS A 118 12.08 -34.51 -11.98
N THR A 119 13.15 -34.77 -12.73
CA THR A 119 13.40 -34.12 -14.02
C THR A 119 12.29 -34.43 -15.03
N ALA A 120 11.70 -35.63 -14.99
CA ALA A 120 10.57 -36.00 -15.83
C ALA A 120 9.28 -35.24 -15.48
N GLU A 121 9.09 -34.89 -14.19
CA GLU A 121 7.95 -34.09 -13.71
C GLU A 121 8.12 -32.58 -13.95
N MET A 122 9.35 -32.09 -14.14
CA MET A 122 9.61 -30.66 -14.37
C MET A 122 9.03 -30.18 -15.70
N LEU A 123 8.47 -28.96 -15.69
CA LEU A 123 8.02 -28.30 -16.90
C LEU A 123 9.17 -28.14 -17.90
N GLU A 124 8.88 -28.27 -19.18
CA GLU A 124 9.88 -28.11 -20.24
C GLU A 124 10.46 -26.68 -20.24
N TYR A 125 9.55 -25.69 -20.21
CA TYR A 125 9.88 -24.27 -20.16
C TYR A 125 9.23 -23.59 -18.96
N GLN A 126 9.80 -22.46 -18.55
CA GLN A 126 9.17 -21.59 -17.57
C GLN A 126 7.86 -21.03 -18.15
N LYS A 127 6.85 -20.82 -17.29
CA LYS A 127 5.59 -20.19 -17.71
C LYS A 127 5.87 -18.79 -18.31
N PRO A 128 5.22 -18.42 -19.43
CA PRO A 128 5.35 -17.09 -20.03
C PRO A 128 5.02 -15.98 -19.05
N GLU A 129 5.61 -14.79 -19.23
CA GLU A 129 5.42 -13.66 -18.32
C GLU A 129 3.96 -13.20 -18.23
N ILE A 130 3.25 -13.17 -19.35
CA ILE A 130 1.84 -12.76 -19.46
C ILE A 130 0.89 -13.54 -18.55
N VAL A 131 1.23 -14.77 -18.14
CA VAL A 131 0.38 -15.59 -17.25
C VAL A 131 0.82 -15.51 -15.78
N ARG A 132 1.85 -14.73 -15.46
CA ARG A 132 2.45 -14.70 -14.11
C ARG A 132 2.78 -13.29 -13.61
N THR A 133 2.38 -12.24 -14.33
CA THR A 133 2.48 -10.85 -13.92
C THR A 133 1.11 -10.15 -13.97
N PRO A 134 0.92 -9.08 -13.19
CA PRO A 134 -0.22 -8.18 -13.37
C PRO A 134 -0.28 -7.60 -14.80
N LEU A 135 -1.49 -7.30 -15.29
CA LEU A 135 -1.76 -6.97 -16.70
C LEU A 135 -2.30 -5.56 -16.94
N GLU A 136 -2.30 -4.70 -15.92
CA GLU A 136 -2.90 -3.36 -15.96
C GLU A 136 -2.31 -2.51 -17.10
N GLN A 137 -0.97 -2.49 -17.22
CA GLN A 137 -0.30 -1.76 -18.29
C GLN A 137 -0.63 -2.32 -19.68
N LEU A 138 -0.67 -3.65 -19.82
CA LEU A 138 -1.00 -4.30 -21.09
C LEU A 138 -2.45 -4.03 -21.51
N CYS A 139 -3.38 -4.06 -20.56
CA CYS A 139 -4.79 -3.73 -20.79
C CYS A 139 -4.96 -2.28 -21.25
N LEU A 140 -4.28 -1.33 -20.59
CA LEU A 140 -4.31 0.09 -20.95
C LEU A 140 -3.77 0.35 -22.36
N GLN A 141 -2.64 -0.27 -22.72
CA GLN A 141 -2.06 -0.15 -24.06
C GLN A 141 -2.93 -0.81 -25.14
N THR A 142 -3.54 -1.96 -24.83
CA THR A 142 -4.49 -2.63 -25.73
C THR A 142 -5.66 -1.71 -26.08
N ARG A 143 -6.19 -0.99 -25.08
CA ARG A 143 -7.28 -0.05 -25.28
C ARG A 143 -6.84 1.17 -26.10
N LYS A 144 -5.68 1.76 -25.78
CA LYS A 144 -5.13 2.93 -26.49
C LYS A 144 -4.94 2.69 -27.98
N LEU A 145 -4.42 1.51 -28.35
CA LEU A 145 -4.15 1.14 -29.73
C LEU A 145 -5.42 0.81 -30.53
N ASN A 146 -6.61 0.88 -29.91
CA ASN A 146 -7.89 0.48 -30.50
C ASN A 146 -7.83 -0.91 -31.17
N LEU A 147 -7.03 -1.82 -30.59
CA LEU A 147 -6.86 -3.20 -31.08
C LEU A 147 -8.17 -4.01 -31.07
N PRO A 148 -9.18 -3.71 -30.21
CA PRO A 148 -10.55 -4.15 -30.45
C PRO A 148 -11.10 -3.46 -31.71
N ARG A 149 -10.77 -3.98 -32.90
CA ARG A 149 -11.28 -3.46 -34.18
C ARG A 149 -12.81 -3.43 -34.14
N GLN A 150 -13.40 -2.30 -34.54
CA GLN A 150 -14.84 -2.16 -34.77
C GLN A 150 -15.74 -2.35 -33.52
N GLY A 151 -15.23 -2.05 -32.32
CA GLY A 151 -16.05 -2.10 -31.10
C GLY A 151 -16.54 -3.49 -30.69
N ARG A 152 -15.99 -4.56 -31.28
CA ARG A 152 -16.35 -5.95 -30.95
C ARG A 152 -15.16 -6.67 -30.33
N GLY A 153 -15.24 -6.89 -29.02
CA GLY A 153 -14.40 -7.84 -28.28
C GLY A 153 -13.86 -7.36 -26.93
N GLY A 154 -13.82 -6.05 -26.67
CA GLY A 154 -13.20 -5.53 -25.44
C GLY A 154 -11.72 -5.94 -25.28
N ILE A 155 -11.12 -5.59 -24.15
CA ILE A 155 -9.73 -5.97 -23.85
C ILE A 155 -9.60 -7.49 -23.71
N SER A 156 -10.60 -8.13 -23.11
CA SER A 156 -10.63 -9.56 -22.83
C SER A 156 -10.63 -10.43 -24.08
N ALA A 157 -11.41 -10.11 -25.14
CA ALA A 157 -11.40 -10.95 -26.34
C ALA A 157 -10.11 -10.79 -27.16
N PHE A 158 -9.44 -9.64 -27.10
CA PHE A 158 -8.13 -9.48 -27.73
C PHE A 158 -7.08 -10.35 -27.01
N LEU A 159 -6.98 -10.23 -25.69
CA LEU A 159 -6.01 -11.00 -24.90
C LEU A 159 -6.33 -12.50 -24.86
N GLY A 160 -7.58 -12.90 -25.12
CA GLY A 160 -7.94 -14.30 -25.33
C GLY A 160 -7.37 -14.94 -26.61
N ARG A 161 -6.86 -14.14 -27.56
CA ARG A 161 -6.33 -14.62 -28.87
C ARG A 161 -4.81 -14.67 -28.95
N VAL A 162 -4.10 -14.30 -27.88
CA VAL A 162 -2.63 -14.35 -27.85
C VAL A 162 -2.13 -15.80 -27.71
N LEU A 163 -0.86 -16.06 -28.03
CA LEU A 163 -0.26 -17.41 -28.03
C LEU A 163 -0.48 -18.19 -26.73
N THR A 164 -0.41 -17.51 -25.58
CA THR A 164 -0.72 -18.08 -24.28
C THR A 164 -1.64 -17.12 -23.54
N PRO A 165 -2.97 -17.30 -23.62
CA PRO A 165 -3.90 -16.36 -23.02
C PRO A 165 -3.80 -16.38 -21.50
N PRO A 166 -3.88 -15.21 -20.84
CA PRO A 166 -3.97 -15.13 -19.39
C PRO A 166 -5.32 -15.67 -18.90
N SER A 167 -5.39 -16.03 -17.62
CA SER A 167 -6.67 -16.47 -17.03
C SER A 167 -7.67 -15.31 -17.00
N ALA A 168 -8.96 -15.63 -17.14
CA ALA A 168 -10.05 -14.66 -17.06
C ALA A 168 -10.00 -13.87 -15.74
N LYS A 169 -9.63 -14.52 -14.63
CA LYS A 169 -9.52 -13.87 -13.32
C LYS A 169 -8.42 -12.81 -13.27
N THR A 170 -7.27 -13.06 -13.89
CA THR A 170 -6.18 -12.08 -13.98
C THR A 170 -6.60 -10.86 -14.79
N LEU A 171 -7.35 -11.06 -15.88
CA LEU A 171 -7.91 -9.98 -16.68
C LEU A 171 -8.94 -9.17 -15.90
N GLU A 172 -9.89 -9.83 -15.23
CA GLU A 172 -10.90 -9.19 -14.37
C GLU A 172 -10.23 -8.35 -13.28
N ASN A 173 -9.19 -8.87 -12.62
CA ASN A 173 -8.43 -8.12 -11.62
C ASN A 173 -7.73 -6.89 -12.19
N ALA A 174 -7.14 -7.01 -13.38
CA ALA A 174 -6.47 -5.89 -14.05
C ALA A 174 -7.48 -4.80 -14.43
N LEU A 175 -8.63 -5.17 -15.01
CA LEU A 175 -9.71 -4.25 -15.35
C LEU A 175 -10.28 -3.58 -14.10
N ARG A 176 -10.59 -4.35 -13.05
CA ARG A 176 -11.04 -3.81 -11.76
C ARG A 176 -10.04 -2.84 -11.15
N THR A 177 -8.74 -3.13 -11.25
CA THR A 177 -7.68 -2.23 -10.76
C THR A 177 -7.63 -0.95 -11.60
N LEU A 178 -7.72 -1.04 -12.92
CA LEU A 178 -7.77 0.11 -13.82
C LEU A 178 -9.01 0.99 -13.57
N THR A 179 -10.17 0.39 -13.32
CA THR A 179 -11.38 1.12 -12.92
C THR A 179 -11.22 1.76 -11.55
N ALA A 180 -10.62 1.06 -10.57
CA ALA A 180 -10.36 1.60 -9.23
C ALA A 180 -9.38 2.79 -9.25
N ILE A 181 -8.40 2.80 -10.14
CA ILE A 181 -7.53 3.99 -10.30
C ILE A 181 -8.16 5.08 -11.19
N GLU A 182 -9.40 4.92 -11.63
CA GLU A 182 -10.13 5.81 -12.54
C GLU A 182 -9.45 5.95 -13.91
N ALA A 183 -8.74 4.92 -14.40
CA ALA A 183 -8.12 4.91 -15.73
C ALA A 183 -9.06 4.39 -16.84
N LEU A 184 -9.97 3.48 -16.49
CA LEU A 184 -11.02 3.00 -17.40
C LEU A 184 -12.40 3.29 -16.82
N ASP A 185 -13.35 3.61 -17.70
CA ASP A 185 -14.75 3.65 -17.32
C ASP A 185 -15.24 2.23 -17.01
N GLY A 186 -16.02 2.10 -15.93
CA GLY A 186 -16.50 0.80 -15.45
C GLY A 186 -17.58 0.16 -16.31
N ASN A 187 -18.23 0.92 -17.21
CA ASN A 187 -19.36 0.42 -18.00
C ASN A 187 -18.93 -0.09 -19.37
N ASP A 188 -18.01 0.60 -20.05
CA ASP A 188 -17.68 0.35 -21.46
C ASP A 188 -16.19 0.13 -21.75
N GLU A 189 -15.35 0.02 -20.70
CA GLU A 189 -13.89 -0.09 -20.80
C GLU A 189 -13.26 1.07 -21.61
N SER A 190 -13.91 2.23 -21.73
CA SER A 190 -13.34 3.42 -22.38
C SER A 190 -12.25 4.07 -21.52
N LEU A 191 -11.29 4.75 -22.17
CA LEU A 191 -10.30 5.52 -21.44
C LEU A 191 -10.97 6.74 -20.83
N THR A 192 -10.77 6.94 -19.53
CA THR A 192 -11.12 8.22 -18.88
C THR A 192 -10.08 9.29 -19.25
N PRO A 193 -10.30 10.58 -18.96
CA PRO A 193 -9.27 11.59 -19.16
C PRO A 193 -7.96 11.29 -18.42
N LEU A 194 -8.04 10.68 -17.22
CA LEU A 194 -6.85 10.21 -16.52
C LEU A 194 -6.22 9.02 -17.27
N GLY A 195 -7.01 8.06 -17.72
CA GLY A 195 -6.57 6.92 -18.51
C GLY A 195 -5.86 7.31 -19.80
N GLU A 196 -6.33 8.37 -20.47
CA GLU A 196 -5.67 8.91 -21.66
C GLU A 196 -4.25 9.39 -21.34
N HIS A 197 -4.07 10.21 -20.29
CA HIS A 197 -2.75 10.62 -19.82
C HIS A 197 -1.86 9.44 -19.45
N LEU A 198 -2.40 8.47 -18.70
CA LEU A 198 -1.66 7.27 -18.31
C LEU A 198 -1.23 6.43 -19.52
N SER A 199 -2.06 6.37 -20.56
CA SER A 199 -1.76 5.61 -21.77
C SER A 199 -0.58 6.19 -22.56
N LEU A 200 -0.29 7.49 -22.41
CA LEU A 200 0.87 8.16 -23.00
C LEU A 200 2.18 7.77 -22.31
N LEU A 201 2.12 7.31 -21.06
CA LEU A 201 3.28 6.95 -20.26
C LEU A 201 3.52 5.44 -20.30
N PRO A 202 4.68 4.95 -20.77
CA PRO A 202 5.01 3.52 -20.80
C PRO A 202 5.42 3.01 -19.40
N LEU A 203 4.63 3.32 -18.38
CA LEU A 203 4.90 3.05 -16.97
C LEU A 203 3.81 2.16 -16.37
N ASP A 204 4.07 1.62 -15.17
CA ASP A 204 3.01 1.07 -14.33
C ASP A 204 1.94 2.16 -14.10
N PRO A 205 0.64 1.88 -14.32
CA PRO A 205 -0.42 2.88 -14.18
C PRO A 205 -0.46 3.59 -12.82
N LYS A 206 -0.05 2.92 -11.73
CA LYS A 206 0.04 3.53 -10.39
C LYS A 206 1.14 4.57 -10.31
N ILE A 207 2.30 4.28 -10.89
CA ILE A 207 3.43 5.20 -10.99
C ILE A 207 3.09 6.36 -11.92
N GLY A 208 2.50 6.07 -13.09
CA GLY A 208 2.01 7.09 -14.01
C GLY A 208 1.02 8.05 -13.33
N LYS A 209 0.07 7.51 -12.56
CA LYS A 209 -0.93 8.30 -11.83
C LYS A 209 -0.27 9.22 -10.80
N ALA A 210 0.67 8.71 -10.01
CA ALA A 210 1.42 9.53 -9.06
C ALA A 210 2.14 10.71 -9.76
N LEU A 211 2.74 10.47 -10.92
CA LEU A 211 3.43 11.51 -11.69
C LEU A 211 2.47 12.54 -12.30
N VAL A 212 1.32 12.11 -12.84
CA VAL A 212 0.28 13.02 -13.35
C VAL A 212 -0.27 13.89 -12.23
N TYR A 213 -0.59 13.33 -11.06
CA TYR A 213 -1.02 14.15 -9.91
C TYR A 213 0.09 15.07 -9.41
N ALA A 214 1.36 14.70 -9.55
CA ALA A 214 2.46 15.56 -9.12
C ALA A 214 2.58 16.83 -9.97
N THR A 215 2.23 16.78 -11.27
CA THR A 215 2.19 17.99 -12.11
C THR A 215 1.03 18.90 -11.72
N LEU A 216 -0.10 18.34 -11.27
CA LEU A 216 -1.24 19.11 -10.75
C LEU A 216 -0.92 19.74 -9.39
N LEU A 217 -0.43 18.95 -8.44
CA LEU A 217 -0.17 19.38 -7.07
C LEU A 217 1.13 20.15 -6.90
N GLY A 218 1.97 20.24 -7.93
CA GLY A 218 3.19 21.03 -7.90
C GLY A 218 4.31 20.43 -7.04
N CYS A 219 4.45 19.10 -7.07
CA CYS A 219 5.50 18.38 -6.35
C CYS A 219 6.22 17.36 -7.27
N VAL A 220 6.54 17.78 -8.50
CA VAL A 220 7.07 16.90 -9.55
C VAL A 220 8.43 16.31 -9.17
N SER A 221 9.38 17.13 -8.73
CA SER A 221 10.73 16.69 -8.39
C SER A 221 10.78 15.61 -7.30
N PRO A 222 10.17 15.76 -6.11
CA PRO A 222 10.17 14.69 -5.13
C PRO A 222 9.45 13.44 -5.65
N MET A 223 8.40 13.60 -6.46
CA MET A 223 7.69 12.45 -7.03
C MET A 223 8.53 11.68 -8.07
N LEU A 224 9.25 12.38 -8.95
CA LEU A 224 10.19 11.76 -9.89
C LEU A 224 11.22 10.90 -9.15
N THR A 225 11.76 11.40 -8.02
CA THR A 225 12.67 10.63 -7.16
C THR A 225 11.99 9.39 -6.59
N LEU A 226 10.82 9.56 -5.96
CA LEU A 226 10.09 8.47 -5.31
C LEU A 226 9.68 7.38 -6.30
N CYS A 227 9.05 7.76 -7.42
CA CYS A 227 8.65 6.84 -8.48
C CYS A 227 9.85 6.11 -9.08
N ALA A 228 10.98 6.79 -9.31
CA ALA A 228 12.19 6.14 -9.82
C ALA A 228 12.78 5.13 -8.82
N LEU A 229 12.76 5.46 -7.53
CA LEU A 229 13.21 4.55 -6.46
C LEU A 229 12.27 3.34 -6.29
N LEU A 230 10.95 3.53 -6.40
CA LEU A 230 9.95 2.47 -6.32
C LEU A 230 9.97 1.54 -7.56
N SER A 231 10.31 2.10 -8.72
CA SER A 231 10.50 1.32 -9.96
C SER A 231 11.78 0.48 -9.96
N GLN A 232 12.63 0.62 -8.94
CA GLN A 232 13.87 -0.11 -8.77
C GLN A 232 13.86 -0.97 -7.50
N LYS A 233 14.87 -1.82 -7.37
CA LYS A 233 15.10 -2.52 -6.09
C LYS A 233 15.40 -1.50 -5.00
N ASN A 234 14.91 -1.76 -3.79
CA ASN A 234 15.21 -0.92 -2.63
C ASN A 234 16.75 -0.70 -2.48
N PRO A 235 17.24 0.56 -2.43
CA PRO A 235 18.66 0.88 -2.33
C PRO A 235 19.27 0.54 -0.97
N PHE A 236 18.46 0.42 0.10
CA PHE A 236 18.94 0.00 1.40
C PHE A 236 19.44 -1.44 1.36
N VAL A 237 20.66 -1.65 1.88
CA VAL A 237 21.23 -2.99 2.07
C VAL A 237 21.17 -3.35 3.55
N MET A 238 20.91 -4.62 3.82
CA MET A 238 21.01 -5.18 5.16
C MET A 238 22.07 -6.28 5.17
N PRO A 239 23.35 -5.94 5.40
CA PRO A 239 24.39 -6.93 5.59
C PRO A 239 24.09 -7.73 6.86
N LEU A 240 24.27 -9.06 6.80
CA LEU A 240 23.92 -9.94 7.92
C LEU A 240 24.67 -9.57 9.21
N ASP A 241 25.97 -9.28 9.08
CA ASP A 241 26.83 -8.99 10.23
C ASP A 241 26.58 -7.58 10.81
N LYS A 242 25.87 -6.71 10.08
CA LYS A 242 25.64 -5.30 10.43
C LYS A 242 24.16 -4.92 10.39
N MET A 243 23.26 -5.89 10.56
CA MET A 243 21.81 -5.67 10.42
C MET A 243 21.30 -4.54 11.34
N ARG A 244 21.70 -4.53 12.62
CA ARG A 244 21.31 -3.47 13.57
C ARG A 244 21.79 -2.08 13.15
N GLN A 245 22.99 -1.97 12.61
CA GLN A 245 23.55 -0.69 12.13
C GLN A 245 22.83 -0.20 10.88
N ALA A 246 22.51 -1.11 9.95
CA ALA A 246 21.72 -0.80 8.76
C ALA A 246 20.31 -0.34 9.11
N ASP A 247 19.65 -1.01 10.06
CA ASP A 247 18.34 -0.60 10.57
C ASP A 247 18.37 0.80 11.19
N GLN A 248 19.38 1.08 12.03
CA GLN A 248 19.56 2.40 12.64
C GLN A 248 19.83 3.49 11.59
N ALA A 249 20.65 3.22 10.59
CA ALA A 249 20.90 4.16 9.50
C ALA A 249 19.60 4.46 8.72
N LYS A 250 18.79 3.44 8.43
CA LYS A 250 17.49 3.63 7.77
C LYS A 250 16.51 4.45 8.63
N LEU A 251 16.45 4.18 9.94
CA LEU A 251 15.63 4.96 10.89
C LEU A 251 16.09 6.42 11.00
N ALA A 252 17.41 6.66 10.96
CA ALA A 252 17.96 8.02 10.95
C ALA A 252 17.53 8.80 9.68
N PHE A 253 17.32 8.11 8.55
CA PHE A 253 16.74 8.74 7.36
C PHE A 253 15.26 9.11 7.52
N ALA A 254 14.50 8.35 8.30
CA ALA A 254 13.08 8.59 8.53
C ALA A 254 12.80 9.81 9.43
N GLU A 255 13.78 10.25 10.24
CA GLU A 255 13.63 11.36 11.21
C GLU A 255 12.40 11.19 12.12
N GLY A 256 12.18 9.98 12.64
CA GLY A 256 11.03 9.66 13.50
C GLY A 256 9.70 9.47 12.76
N ARG A 257 9.58 9.91 11.51
CA ARG A 257 8.33 9.78 10.73
C ARG A 257 8.03 8.33 10.37
N PRO A 258 6.77 7.87 10.46
CA PRO A 258 6.33 6.53 10.04
C PRO A 258 6.26 6.36 8.51
N SER A 259 7.37 6.57 7.81
CA SER A 259 7.38 6.59 6.34
C SER A 259 8.66 6.04 5.73
N ASP A 260 8.57 4.86 5.10
CA ASP A 260 9.66 4.30 4.28
C ASP A 260 9.95 5.19 3.07
N HIS A 261 8.91 5.75 2.45
CA HIS A 261 9.02 6.62 1.28
C HIS A 261 9.79 7.91 1.62
N PHE A 262 9.54 8.50 2.79
CA PHE A 262 10.30 9.67 3.25
C PHE A 262 11.77 9.33 3.48
N ALA A 263 12.05 8.20 4.14
CA ALA A 263 13.41 7.73 4.37
C ALA A 263 14.16 7.48 3.04
N LEU A 264 13.49 6.89 2.05
CA LEU A 264 14.03 6.66 0.70
C LEU A 264 14.35 7.99 -0.02
N MET A 265 13.41 8.92 -0.05
CA MET A 265 13.59 10.23 -0.67
C MET A 265 14.74 11.02 -0.03
N ARG A 266 14.79 11.05 1.31
CA ARG A 266 15.84 11.76 2.06
C ARG A 266 17.21 11.12 1.83
N ALA A 267 17.30 9.79 1.83
CA ALA A 267 18.54 9.08 1.53
C ALA A 267 19.08 9.43 0.14
N TYR A 268 18.20 9.49 -0.89
CA TYR A 268 18.57 9.90 -2.24
C TYR A 268 19.03 11.36 -2.29
N ASN A 269 18.28 12.30 -1.69
CA ASN A 269 18.61 13.72 -1.72
C ASN A 269 19.96 14.02 -1.06
N LEU A 270 20.25 13.38 0.09
CA LEU A 270 21.52 13.51 0.78
C LEU A 270 22.66 12.85 0.00
N TRP A 271 22.44 11.65 -0.54
CA TRP A 271 23.41 11.00 -1.42
C TRP A 271 23.73 11.88 -2.63
N LYS A 272 22.72 12.46 -3.29
CA LYS A 272 22.91 13.30 -4.47
C LYS A 272 23.72 14.56 -4.17
N LYS A 273 23.55 15.15 -2.98
CA LYS A 273 24.38 16.28 -2.51
C LYS A 273 25.85 15.89 -2.36
N GLU A 274 26.13 14.71 -1.80
CA GLU A 274 27.49 14.20 -1.65
C GLU A 274 28.09 13.68 -2.96
N GLU A 275 27.28 13.12 -3.85
CA GLU A 275 27.69 12.70 -5.19
C GLU A 275 28.19 13.90 -6.02
N ARG A 276 27.51 15.06 -5.94
CA ARG A 276 27.99 16.32 -6.55
C ARG A 276 29.34 16.79 -6.00
N ARG A 277 29.72 16.34 -4.79
CA ARG A 277 31.00 16.62 -4.15
C ARG A 277 32.05 15.53 -4.38
N GLY A 278 31.74 14.52 -5.22
CA GLY A 278 32.60 13.36 -5.46
C GLY A 278 32.63 12.33 -4.32
N ARG A 279 31.78 12.47 -3.29
CA ARG A 279 31.76 11.61 -2.09
C ARG A 279 30.55 10.69 -1.99
N GLY A 280 29.73 10.57 -3.03
CA GLY A 280 28.49 9.78 -2.94
C GLY A 280 28.73 8.28 -2.80
N ALA A 281 29.83 7.73 -3.34
CA ALA A 281 30.22 6.34 -3.10
C ALA A 281 30.57 6.07 -1.61
N GLU A 282 31.27 7.00 -0.97
CA GLU A 282 31.59 6.95 0.45
C GLU A 282 30.31 7.08 1.30
N PHE A 283 29.47 8.06 0.98
CA PHE A 283 28.18 8.26 1.63
C PHE A 283 27.29 7.00 1.55
N ALA A 284 27.23 6.38 0.38
CA ALA A 284 26.44 5.17 0.18
C ALA A 284 26.99 4.02 1.03
N ARG A 285 28.31 3.83 1.09
CA ARG A 285 28.96 2.80 1.92
C ARG A 285 28.68 3.02 3.41
N ARG A 286 28.83 4.25 3.90
CA ARG A 286 28.64 4.60 5.32
C ARG A 286 27.20 4.39 5.78
N ASN A 287 26.23 4.62 4.90
CA ASN A 287 24.81 4.59 5.21
C ASN A 287 24.09 3.32 4.74
N PHE A 288 24.83 2.26 4.37
CA PHE A 288 24.25 0.99 3.92
C PHE A 288 23.31 1.17 2.71
N LEU A 289 23.74 1.95 1.71
CA LEU A 289 23.03 2.17 0.46
C LEU A 289 23.78 1.56 -0.73
N ARG A 290 23.04 1.14 -1.76
CA ARG A 290 23.62 0.76 -3.06
C ARG A 290 23.78 1.99 -3.95
N GLY A 291 25.00 2.51 -4.04
CA GLY A 291 25.33 3.64 -4.94
C GLY A 291 24.91 3.38 -6.40
N GLY A 292 25.14 2.18 -6.93
CA GLY A 292 24.70 1.83 -8.29
C GLY A 292 23.18 1.86 -8.49
N THR A 293 22.39 1.50 -7.48
CA THR A 293 20.92 1.60 -7.53
C THR A 293 20.47 3.06 -7.49
N LEU A 294 21.14 3.91 -6.70
CA LEU A 294 20.85 5.34 -6.64
C LEU A 294 21.20 6.04 -7.96
N LEU A 295 22.32 5.69 -8.59
CA LEU A 295 22.69 6.16 -9.94
C LEU A 295 21.67 5.70 -10.99
N MET A 296 21.19 4.46 -10.92
CA MET A 296 20.15 3.98 -11.82
C MET A 296 18.83 4.72 -11.61
N ALA A 297 18.44 4.95 -10.36
CA ALA A 297 17.26 5.75 -10.02
C ALA A 297 17.38 7.18 -10.55
N GLU A 298 18.57 7.80 -10.52
CA GLU A 298 18.79 9.10 -11.14
C GLU A 298 18.56 9.06 -12.67
N LYS A 299 19.04 8.03 -13.36
CA LYS A 299 18.79 7.86 -14.80
C LYS A 299 17.30 7.71 -15.12
N ILE A 300 16.59 6.89 -14.34
CA ILE A 300 15.14 6.68 -14.50
C ILE A 300 14.37 7.97 -14.18
N ARG A 301 14.79 8.71 -13.16
CA ARG A 301 14.23 10.01 -12.82
C ARG A 301 14.28 10.96 -14.02
N MET A 302 15.42 11.04 -14.71
CA MET A 302 15.56 11.84 -15.93
C MET A 302 14.67 11.33 -17.06
N GLN A 303 14.56 10.01 -17.24
CA GLN A 303 13.66 9.42 -18.24
C GLN A 303 12.19 9.76 -17.96
N PHE A 304 11.75 9.70 -16.69
CA PHE A 304 10.40 10.08 -16.32
C PHE A 304 10.12 11.56 -16.57
N GLU A 305 11.10 12.42 -16.30
CA GLU A 305 11.01 13.85 -16.61
C GLU A 305 10.84 14.07 -18.12
N THR A 306 11.64 13.40 -18.95
CA THR A 306 11.51 13.44 -20.43
C THR A 306 10.14 12.94 -20.89
N LEU A 307 9.65 11.81 -20.34
CA LEU A 307 8.33 11.28 -20.69
C LEU A 307 7.20 12.26 -20.34
N LEU A 308 7.29 12.96 -19.20
CA LEU A 308 6.32 14.00 -18.85
C LEU A 308 6.38 15.21 -19.78
N GLN A 309 7.57 15.56 -20.28
CA GLN A 309 7.75 16.63 -21.27
C GLN A 309 7.20 16.22 -22.65
N GLU A 310 7.45 14.99 -23.08
CA GLU A 310 6.93 14.43 -24.35
C GLU A 310 5.40 14.28 -24.32
N ALA A 311 4.85 13.87 -23.18
CA ALA A 311 3.41 13.88 -22.92
C ALA A 311 2.84 15.29 -22.73
N LYS A 312 3.70 16.33 -22.79
CA LYS A 312 3.37 17.74 -22.60
C LYS A 312 2.71 18.05 -21.24
N LEU A 313 2.85 17.16 -20.26
CA LEU A 313 2.41 17.38 -18.88
C LEU A 313 3.35 18.31 -18.11
N LEU A 314 4.58 18.49 -18.61
CA LEU A 314 5.62 19.29 -17.99
C LEU A 314 6.31 20.16 -19.04
N ASP A 315 6.47 21.46 -18.76
CA ASP A 315 7.18 22.37 -19.65
C ASP A 315 8.66 22.49 -19.21
N PRO A 316 9.63 22.21 -20.10
CA PRO A 316 11.05 22.39 -19.83
C PRO A 316 11.44 23.81 -19.38
N ARG A 317 10.75 24.85 -19.86
CA ARG A 317 11.11 26.26 -19.63
C ARG A 317 10.78 26.75 -18.23
N THR A 318 9.79 26.12 -17.60
CA THR A 318 9.20 26.58 -16.33
C THR A 318 9.34 25.55 -15.21
N HIS A 319 10.09 24.49 -15.50
CA HIS A 319 10.28 23.28 -14.72
C HIS A 319 10.61 23.50 -13.23
N LYS A 320 11.21 24.62 -12.83
CA LYS A 320 11.75 24.78 -11.47
C LYS A 320 10.87 25.55 -10.48
N SER A 321 10.00 26.46 -10.90
CA SER A 321 9.22 27.28 -9.96
C SER A 321 7.77 26.81 -9.81
N PHE A 322 7.09 26.52 -10.93
CA PHE A 322 5.67 26.16 -10.91
C PHE A 322 5.42 24.68 -10.60
N ALA A 323 6.21 23.79 -11.21
CA ALA A 323 6.06 22.35 -11.07
C ALA A 323 6.52 21.81 -9.70
N ASP A 324 7.25 22.62 -8.93
CA ASP A 324 7.82 22.28 -7.64
C ASP A 324 7.41 23.25 -6.51
N ARG A 325 6.35 24.03 -6.71
CA ARG A 325 5.84 25.01 -5.72
C ARG A 325 5.52 24.40 -4.34
N HIS A 326 5.16 23.11 -4.29
CA HIS A 326 4.87 22.34 -3.07
C HIS A 326 5.88 21.20 -2.84
N ALA A 327 7.05 21.21 -3.50
CA ALA A 327 8.03 20.13 -3.45
C ALA A 327 8.67 19.91 -2.06
N SER A 328 8.73 20.94 -1.22
CA SER A 328 9.23 20.86 0.16
C SER A 328 8.19 20.33 1.15
N SER A 329 6.91 20.30 0.76
CA SER A 329 5.81 19.88 1.61
C SER A 329 5.65 18.36 1.59
N TRP A 330 6.17 17.70 2.63
CA TRP A 330 6.01 16.26 2.79
C TRP A 330 4.53 15.81 2.81
N PRO A 331 3.59 16.51 3.49
CA PRO A 331 2.16 16.15 3.43
C PRO A 331 1.61 16.08 2.00
N VAL A 332 1.93 17.08 1.15
CA VAL A 332 1.50 17.11 -0.26
C VAL A 332 2.14 15.99 -1.06
N VAL A 333 3.46 15.78 -0.92
CA VAL A 333 4.17 14.67 -1.58
C VAL A 333 3.58 13.32 -1.19
N LYS A 334 3.26 13.13 0.10
CA LYS A 334 2.67 11.92 0.68
C LYS A 334 1.26 11.67 0.15
N ALA A 335 0.43 12.71 0.08
CA ALA A 335 -0.91 12.64 -0.49
C ALA A 335 -0.89 12.37 -2.01
N CYS A 336 0.04 12.98 -2.73
CA CYS A 336 0.24 12.73 -4.16
C CYS A 336 0.70 11.29 -4.41
N LEU A 337 1.58 10.73 -3.57
CA LEU A 337 2.00 9.35 -3.69
C LEU A 337 0.83 8.39 -3.43
N LEU A 338 0.01 8.68 -2.40
CA LEU A 338 -1.23 7.93 -2.16
C LEU A 338 -2.14 7.96 -3.38
N ALA A 339 -2.29 9.10 -4.07
CA ALA A 339 -3.16 9.20 -5.25
C ALA A 339 -2.81 8.17 -6.33
N GLY A 340 -1.52 7.88 -6.52
CA GLY A 340 -1.07 6.84 -7.44
C GLY A 340 -1.16 5.42 -6.86
N LEU A 341 -0.90 5.24 -5.57
CA LEU A 341 -0.85 3.92 -4.94
C LEU A 341 -2.21 3.39 -4.49
N TYR A 342 -3.22 4.25 -4.34
CA TYR A 342 -4.58 3.84 -4.05
C TYR A 342 -5.08 2.79 -5.08
N PRO A 343 -5.76 1.70 -4.67
CA PRO A 343 -6.35 1.40 -3.35
C PRO A 343 -5.43 0.63 -2.38
N ASN A 344 -4.10 0.67 -2.55
CA ASN A 344 -3.17 -0.05 -1.67
C ASN A 344 -3.10 0.57 -0.26
N LEU A 345 -4.10 0.25 0.57
CA LEU A 345 -4.24 0.73 1.94
C LEU A 345 -4.22 -0.42 2.95
N LEU A 346 -3.73 -0.12 4.15
CA LEU A 346 -3.79 -0.96 5.33
C LEU A 346 -4.39 -0.16 6.48
N ARG A 347 -5.38 -0.76 7.14
CA ARG A 347 -5.91 -0.26 8.40
C ARG A 347 -4.99 -0.68 9.54
N ILE A 348 -4.61 0.28 10.38
CA ILE A 348 -3.90 0.06 11.64
C ILE A 348 -4.93 -0.15 12.74
N ASP A 349 -4.86 -1.31 13.40
CA ASP A 349 -5.56 -1.58 14.65
C ASP A 349 -4.50 -1.63 15.77
N PRO A 350 -4.27 -0.51 16.48
CA PRO A 350 -3.26 -0.46 17.53
C PRO A 350 -3.67 -1.36 18.69
N LYS A 351 -2.71 -2.08 19.26
CA LYS A 351 -2.88 -2.75 20.55
C LYS A 351 -1.77 -2.29 21.49
N LYS A 352 -1.99 -2.41 22.80
CA LYS A 352 -1.03 -2.02 23.85
C LYS A 352 0.39 -2.51 23.60
N SER A 353 0.55 -3.70 23.01
CA SER A 353 1.87 -4.29 22.75
C SER A 353 2.29 -4.35 21.29
N ARG A 354 1.38 -4.33 20.31
CA ARG A 354 1.71 -4.42 18.87
C ARG A 354 0.52 -4.09 17.98
N SER A 355 0.70 -3.20 17.01
CA SER A 355 -0.32 -2.94 15.99
C SER A 355 -0.58 -4.13 15.07
N LEU A 356 -1.85 -4.32 14.73
CA LEU A 356 -2.31 -5.22 13.69
C LEU A 356 -2.60 -4.42 12.41
N TYR A 357 -2.38 -5.04 11.25
CA TYR A 357 -2.62 -4.41 9.96
C TYR A 357 -3.55 -5.28 9.13
N PHE A 358 -4.57 -4.66 8.53
CA PHE A 358 -5.58 -5.33 7.73
C PHE A 358 -5.70 -4.67 6.37
N SER A 359 -5.70 -5.44 5.29
CA SER A 359 -6.04 -4.94 3.96
C SER A 359 -7.55 -4.96 3.72
N LYS A 360 -8.01 -4.31 2.64
CA LYS A 360 -9.42 -4.32 2.19
C LYS A 360 -10.01 -5.73 2.15
N ASP A 361 -9.25 -6.71 1.66
CA ASP A 361 -9.67 -8.11 1.51
C ASP A 361 -9.80 -8.87 2.86
N GLY A 362 -9.86 -8.17 4.00
CA GLY A 362 -9.97 -8.75 5.35
C GLY A 362 -8.71 -9.44 5.89
N GLY A 363 -7.73 -9.73 5.02
CA GLY A 363 -6.50 -10.42 5.36
C GLY A 363 -5.58 -9.64 6.29
N ARG A 364 -5.04 -10.32 7.31
CA ARG A 364 -3.99 -9.77 8.18
C ARG A 364 -2.67 -9.68 7.42
N VAL A 365 -2.10 -8.48 7.38
CA VAL A 365 -0.80 -8.19 6.75
C VAL A 365 0.24 -7.92 7.82
N LYS A 366 1.48 -8.32 7.58
CA LYS A 366 2.62 -7.96 8.43
C LYS A 366 3.44 -6.89 7.72
N ILE A 367 3.95 -5.91 8.45
CA ILE A 367 4.97 -5.02 7.92
C ILE A 367 6.30 -5.79 7.82
N HIS A 368 6.98 -5.69 6.69
CA HIS A 368 8.24 -6.40 6.44
C HIS A 368 9.33 -5.92 7.42
N PRO A 369 10.19 -6.80 7.98
CA PRO A 369 11.21 -6.42 8.96
C PRO A 369 12.17 -5.30 8.53
N ALA A 370 12.39 -5.15 7.23
CA ALA A 370 13.25 -4.08 6.70
C ALA A 370 12.55 -2.70 6.63
N SER A 371 11.25 -2.61 6.87
CA SER A 371 10.52 -1.34 6.90
C SER A 371 10.84 -0.56 8.17
N VAL A 372 10.82 0.78 8.09
CA VAL A 372 10.94 1.66 9.26
C VAL A 372 9.77 1.52 10.25
N ASN A 373 8.64 0.96 9.77
CA ASN A 373 7.43 0.71 10.54
C ASN A 373 7.36 -0.73 11.10
N SER A 374 8.43 -1.52 10.94
CA SER A 374 8.45 -2.93 11.36
C SER A 374 8.57 -3.15 12.86
N LYS A 375 9.27 -2.25 13.55
CA LYS A 375 9.45 -2.29 15.00
C LYS A 375 8.14 -1.95 15.69
N THR A 376 7.95 -2.53 16.86
CA THR A 376 6.72 -2.51 17.63
C THR A 376 6.32 -1.08 17.97
N ARG A 377 5.50 -0.48 17.10
CA ARG A 377 4.87 0.81 17.34
C ARG A 377 3.65 0.59 18.22
N GLY A 378 3.64 1.22 19.40
CA GLY A 378 2.51 1.23 20.33
C GLY A 378 1.39 2.15 19.85
N GLU A 379 0.34 2.29 20.65
CA GLU A 379 -0.78 3.18 20.31
C GLU A 379 -0.38 4.66 20.18
N SER A 380 0.61 5.09 20.95
CA SER A 380 1.17 6.45 20.94
C SER A 380 2.03 6.78 19.71
N ASP A 381 2.41 5.79 18.92
CA ASP A 381 3.39 5.94 17.83
C ASP A 381 2.73 6.17 16.46
N TRP A 382 1.40 6.25 16.44
CA TRP A 382 0.56 6.45 15.26
C TRP A 382 -0.32 7.68 15.45
N GLU A 383 -0.17 8.67 14.57
CA GLU A 383 -1.03 9.85 14.51
C GLU A 383 -2.35 9.55 13.79
N HIS A 384 -2.32 8.57 12.88
CA HIS A 384 -3.41 8.17 12.03
C HIS A 384 -3.61 6.64 12.01
N ARG A 385 -4.74 6.20 11.47
CA ARG A 385 -5.13 4.77 11.45
C ARG A 385 -4.91 4.09 10.10
N TRP A 386 -4.21 4.75 9.17
CA TRP A 386 -4.02 4.26 7.81
C TRP A 386 -2.56 4.30 7.37
N LEU A 387 -2.14 3.22 6.72
CA LEU A 387 -0.90 3.15 5.95
C LEU A 387 -1.25 2.92 4.49
N PHE A 388 -0.47 3.49 3.58
CA PHE A 388 -0.44 3.01 2.19
C PHE A 388 0.89 2.31 1.90
N TYR A 389 0.89 1.46 0.87
CA TYR A 389 2.05 0.69 0.43
C TYR A 389 2.14 0.60 -1.10
N TYR A 390 3.34 0.35 -1.61
CA TYR A 390 3.59 0.03 -3.01
C TYR A 390 3.58 -1.48 -3.24
N GLU A 391 4.48 -2.24 -2.59
CA GLU A 391 4.61 -3.70 -2.81
C GLU A 391 4.10 -4.51 -1.61
N LYS A 392 3.08 -5.35 -1.86
CA LYS A 392 2.58 -6.39 -0.93
C LYS A 392 2.85 -7.76 -1.56
N VAL A 393 3.63 -8.59 -0.87
CA VAL A 393 4.10 -9.88 -1.41
C VAL A 393 3.82 -11.02 -0.44
N LYS A 394 3.26 -12.11 -0.97
CA LYS A 394 3.11 -13.37 -0.24
C LYS A 394 4.42 -14.15 -0.29
N THR A 395 4.92 -14.50 0.90
CA THR A 395 6.11 -15.33 1.07
C THR A 395 5.76 -16.53 1.96
N LYS A 396 6.71 -17.46 2.16
CA LYS A 396 6.53 -18.57 3.12
C LYS A 396 6.22 -18.10 4.56
N GLY A 397 6.63 -16.89 4.95
CA GLY A 397 6.39 -16.34 6.30
C GLY A 397 5.03 -15.64 6.49
N GLY A 398 4.20 -15.65 5.45
CA GLY A 398 2.92 -14.92 5.38
C GLY A 398 2.97 -13.75 4.40
N LEU A 399 1.96 -12.90 4.51
CA LEU A 399 1.77 -11.73 3.66
C LEU A 399 2.49 -10.50 4.25
N PHE A 400 3.38 -9.90 3.47
CA PHE A 400 4.17 -8.75 3.92
C PHE A 400 4.00 -7.53 3.02
N ALA A 401 3.81 -6.36 3.64
CA ALA A 401 4.01 -5.07 2.97
C ALA A 401 5.49 -4.67 3.12
N TYR A 402 6.19 -4.47 2.01
CA TYR A 402 7.64 -4.23 1.99
C TYR A 402 8.03 -2.79 2.32
N ASP A 403 7.13 -1.87 2.02
CA ASP A 403 7.23 -0.45 2.25
C ASP A 403 5.88 0.06 2.75
N SER A 404 5.91 1.11 3.57
CA SER A 404 4.69 1.72 4.08
C SER A 404 4.90 3.18 4.50
N SER A 405 3.84 3.97 4.39
CA SER A 405 3.78 5.32 4.93
C SER A 405 2.43 5.60 5.55
N GLU A 406 2.45 6.22 6.73
CA GLU A 406 1.24 6.70 7.40
C GLU A 406 0.58 7.83 6.63
N ILE A 407 -0.75 7.85 6.62
CA ILE A 407 -1.54 8.86 5.92
C ILE A 407 -2.78 9.25 6.72
N GLY A 408 -3.07 10.55 6.68
CA GLY A 408 -4.28 11.11 7.27
C GLY A 408 -5.55 10.73 6.49
N PRO A 409 -6.72 11.00 7.07
CA PRO A 409 -8.01 10.64 6.49
C PRO A 409 -8.36 11.46 5.24
N PHE A 410 -7.99 12.74 5.20
CA PHE A 410 -8.36 13.64 4.11
C PHE A 410 -7.80 13.21 2.74
N PRO A 411 -6.49 12.91 2.59
CA PRO A 411 -5.97 12.37 1.32
C PRO A 411 -6.64 11.06 0.89
N VAL A 412 -6.99 10.19 1.84
CA VAL A 412 -7.70 8.92 1.55
C VAL A 412 -9.09 9.19 0.96
N LEU A 413 -9.82 10.16 1.53
CA LEU A 413 -11.13 10.58 1.04
C LEU A 413 -11.05 11.31 -0.31
N LEU A 414 -10.01 12.12 -0.51
CA LEU A 414 -9.81 12.92 -1.72
C LEU A 414 -9.49 12.04 -2.94
N PHE A 415 -8.60 11.06 -2.78
CA PHE A 415 -8.09 10.24 -3.89
C PHE A 415 -8.65 8.82 -3.95
N GLY A 416 -9.46 8.40 -2.98
CA GLY A 416 -10.04 7.06 -2.97
C GLY A 416 -11.15 6.87 -3.99
N ALA A 417 -11.23 5.71 -4.64
CA ALA A 417 -12.16 5.47 -5.75
C ALA A 417 -13.62 5.44 -5.28
N GLY A 418 -14.49 5.86 -6.20
CA GLY A 418 -15.93 5.95 -6.01
C GLY A 418 -16.41 7.35 -6.37
N ASP A 419 -17.22 7.45 -7.42
CA ASP A 419 -18.29 8.44 -7.35
C ASP A 419 -19.03 8.16 -6.06
N THR A 420 -19.33 9.19 -5.29
CA THR A 420 -20.38 9.13 -4.30
C THR A 420 -21.72 8.95 -5.02
N LYS A 421 -21.93 7.82 -5.71
CA LYS A 421 -23.25 7.37 -6.17
C LYS A 421 -24.08 6.89 -4.98
N GLY A 422 -23.41 6.55 -3.87
CA GLY A 422 -24.05 6.50 -2.56
C GLY A 422 -24.28 7.92 -2.05
N ASP A 423 -25.55 8.25 -1.87
CA ASP A 423 -25.98 9.30 -0.98
C ASP A 423 -25.26 9.22 0.37
N TYR A 424 -25.46 10.27 1.17
CA TYR A 424 -25.36 10.18 2.63
C TYR A 424 -25.75 8.77 3.11
N LEU A 425 -24.79 7.92 3.47
CA LEU A 425 -25.09 6.67 4.14
C LEU A 425 -25.48 7.07 5.56
N THR A 426 -26.77 7.41 5.72
CA THR A 426 -27.45 7.26 7.00
C THR A 426 -27.49 5.75 7.22
N ILE A 427 -26.55 5.25 8.01
CA ILE A 427 -26.60 3.87 8.46
C ILE A 427 -27.87 3.76 9.29
N ASP A 428 -28.92 3.19 8.69
CA ASP A 428 -30.12 2.82 9.44
C ASP A 428 -29.69 1.85 10.54
N HIS A 429 -29.90 2.25 11.80
CA HIS A 429 -29.34 1.62 12.99
C HIS A 429 -29.73 0.15 13.18
N ARG A 430 -30.60 -0.40 12.32
CA ARG A 430 -31.10 -1.78 12.37
C ARG A 430 -30.03 -2.84 12.14
N HIS A 431 -29.10 -2.63 11.21
CA HIS A 431 -28.08 -3.64 10.84
C HIS A 431 -26.78 -3.55 11.65
N ALA A 432 -26.43 -2.34 12.09
CA ALA A 432 -25.22 -2.04 12.85
C ALA A 432 -25.31 -2.42 14.34
N ALA A 433 -26.47 -2.16 14.97
CA ALA A 433 -26.68 -2.43 16.39
C ALA A 433 -26.79 -3.94 16.69
N ALA A 434 -27.29 -4.73 15.73
CA ALA A 434 -27.38 -6.18 15.83
C ALA A 434 -25.99 -6.83 15.98
N ASN A 435 -25.01 -6.43 15.16
CA ASN A 435 -23.69 -7.08 15.12
C ASN A 435 -22.67 -6.57 16.16
N LYS A 436 -22.89 -5.40 16.77
CA LYS A 436 -21.93 -4.80 17.72
C LYS A 436 -22.24 -5.12 19.19
N ARG A 437 -23.50 -5.40 19.53
CA ARG A 437 -23.92 -5.76 20.90
C ARG A 437 -23.84 -7.26 21.19
N GLU A 438 -23.83 -8.13 20.17
CA GLU A 438 -23.66 -9.57 20.35
C GLU A 438 -22.23 -10.02 20.77
N ARG A 439 -21.25 -9.12 20.81
CA ARG A 439 -19.85 -9.50 21.10
C ARG A 439 -19.26 -8.94 22.40
N LYS A 440 -20.07 -8.48 23.37
CA LYS A 440 -19.53 -8.05 24.66
C LYS A 440 -20.46 -8.10 25.89
N ASP A 441 -21.56 -8.84 25.84
CA ASP A 441 -22.34 -9.16 27.05
C ASP A 441 -21.92 -10.52 27.58
N ASP A 442 -21.63 -10.60 28.89
CA ASP A 442 -21.36 -11.86 29.60
C ASP A 442 -22.47 -12.86 29.24
N GLU A 443 -22.13 -14.08 28.78
CA GLU A 443 -23.04 -15.08 28.20
C GLU A 443 -24.33 -15.29 29.03
N LEU A 444 -24.19 -15.12 30.34
CA LEU A 444 -25.27 -15.14 31.34
C LEU A 444 -26.28 -13.98 31.18
N THR A 445 -25.79 -12.76 30.99
CA THR A 445 -26.59 -11.53 30.81
C THR A 445 -27.42 -11.63 29.54
N ASP A 446 -26.82 -12.12 28.45
CA ASP A 446 -27.53 -12.33 27.18
C ASP A 446 -28.57 -13.44 27.28
N THR A 447 -28.26 -14.54 27.99
CA THR A 447 -29.23 -15.61 28.25
C THR A 447 -30.45 -15.10 29.02
N VAL A 448 -30.24 -14.31 30.08
CA VAL A 448 -31.33 -13.72 30.88
C VAL A 448 -32.12 -12.69 30.06
N ARG A 449 -31.44 -11.89 29.22
CA ARG A 449 -32.07 -10.95 28.29
C ARG A 449 -33.02 -11.66 27.33
N ARG A 450 -32.55 -12.71 26.65
CA ARG A 450 -33.38 -13.51 25.71
C ARG A 450 -34.58 -14.14 26.42
N LEU A 451 -34.40 -14.62 27.65
CA LEU A 451 -35.48 -15.19 28.45
C LEU A 451 -36.53 -14.14 28.86
N CYS A 452 -36.12 -12.91 29.18
CA CYS A 452 -37.06 -11.83 29.45
C CYS A 452 -37.83 -11.44 28.18
N ILE A 453 -37.13 -11.29 27.04
CA ILE A 453 -37.76 -10.97 25.74
C ILE A 453 -38.77 -12.04 25.33
N ALA A 454 -38.45 -13.33 25.51
CA ALA A 454 -39.36 -14.43 25.21
C ALA A 454 -40.59 -14.52 26.14
N ASN A 455 -40.64 -13.74 27.22
CA ASN A 455 -41.75 -13.65 28.16
C ASN A 455 -42.27 -12.20 28.23
N ASP A 456 -42.47 -11.56 27.08
CA ASP A 456 -43.03 -10.20 26.96
C ASP A 456 -42.24 -9.10 27.70
N GLY A 457 -40.92 -9.28 27.81
CA GLY A 457 -40.00 -8.31 28.41
C GLY A 457 -39.82 -8.45 29.93
N GLU A 458 -40.53 -9.38 30.58
CA GLU A 458 -40.42 -9.58 32.03
C GLU A 458 -40.61 -11.05 32.47
N ILE A 459 -39.94 -11.44 33.55
CA ILE A 459 -40.03 -12.82 34.05
C ILE A 459 -40.04 -12.86 35.58
N PRO A 460 -40.92 -13.67 36.20
CA PRO A 460 -40.85 -13.94 37.64
C PRO A 460 -39.52 -14.61 38.01
N MET A 461 -38.88 -14.14 39.08
CA MET A 461 -37.58 -14.62 39.55
C MET A 461 -37.56 -16.13 39.84
N ALA A 462 -38.67 -16.66 40.39
CA ALA A 462 -38.80 -18.08 40.66
C ALA A 462 -38.80 -18.91 39.36
N ARG A 463 -39.48 -18.41 38.32
CA ARG A 463 -39.53 -19.03 36.99
C ARG A 463 -38.18 -18.95 36.28
N LEU A 464 -37.52 -17.79 36.31
CA LEU A 464 -36.17 -17.62 35.76
C LEU A 464 -35.16 -18.56 36.44
N SER A 465 -35.16 -18.62 37.78
CA SER A 465 -34.31 -19.53 38.54
C SER A 465 -34.58 -21.00 38.19
N GLY A 466 -35.86 -21.39 38.03
CA GLY A 466 -36.25 -22.74 37.65
C GLY A 466 -35.89 -23.11 36.20
N MET A 467 -35.94 -22.16 35.27
CA MET A 467 -35.51 -22.34 33.87
C MET A 467 -33.99 -22.46 33.77
N LEU A 468 -33.24 -21.58 34.45
CA LEU A 468 -31.78 -21.64 34.46
C LEU A 468 -31.27 -22.92 35.14
N LYS A 469 -31.91 -23.41 36.21
CA LYS A 469 -31.56 -24.71 36.83
C LYS A 469 -31.74 -25.90 35.87
N ARG A 470 -32.74 -25.86 34.99
CA ARG A 470 -33.06 -26.95 34.05
C ARG A 470 -32.21 -26.90 32.77
N CYS A 471 -32.02 -25.71 32.21
CA CYS A 471 -31.43 -25.55 30.88
C CYS A 471 -29.94 -25.20 30.92
N ARG A 472 -29.47 -24.45 31.94
CA ARG A 472 -28.08 -23.96 32.06
C ARG A 472 -27.61 -23.92 33.53
N PRO A 473 -27.45 -25.09 34.18
CA PRO A 473 -27.12 -25.18 35.62
C PRO A 473 -25.71 -24.66 35.95
N ASP A 474 -24.83 -24.56 34.96
CA ASP A 474 -23.51 -23.93 35.00
C ASP A 474 -23.62 -22.41 35.24
N LEU A 475 -24.46 -21.73 34.47
CA LEU A 475 -24.71 -20.30 34.57
C LEU A 475 -25.43 -19.94 35.87
N ARG A 476 -26.38 -20.78 36.31
CA ARG A 476 -27.10 -20.59 37.57
C ARG A 476 -26.19 -20.65 38.80
N ARG A 477 -25.14 -21.48 38.77
CA ARG A 477 -24.13 -21.55 39.85
C ARG A 477 -23.28 -20.29 39.90
N LYS A 478 -22.88 -19.75 38.74
CA LYS A 478 -22.11 -18.49 38.64
C LYS A 478 -22.88 -17.26 39.14
N MET A 479 -24.20 -17.23 38.98
CA MET A 479 -25.07 -16.13 39.44
C MET A 479 -25.12 -15.91 40.96
N GLY A 480 -24.76 -16.91 41.78
CA GLY A 480 -24.90 -16.82 43.25
C GLY A 480 -26.33 -16.46 43.70
N LYS A 481 -26.47 -15.41 44.52
CA LYS A 481 -27.76 -14.85 44.96
C LYS A 481 -28.37 -14.01 43.83
N LEU A 482 -29.40 -14.56 43.18
CA LEU A 482 -30.07 -13.99 41.99
C LEU A 482 -30.42 -12.49 42.13
N LYS A 483 -30.96 -12.07 43.29
CA LYS A 483 -31.29 -10.66 43.55
C LYS A 483 -30.06 -9.73 43.56
N LYS A 484 -28.93 -10.21 44.09
CA LYS A 484 -27.70 -9.42 44.16
C LYS A 484 -27.12 -9.21 42.76
N TRP A 485 -27.12 -10.27 41.94
CA TRP A 485 -26.65 -10.20 40.56
C TRP A 485 -27.49 -9.24 39.69
N VAL A 486 -28.82 -9.24 39.86
CA VAL A 486 -29.68 -8.28 39.13
C VAL A 486 -29.43 -6.85 39.60
N ALA A 487 -29.22 -6.65 40.91
CA ALA A 487 -28.88 -5.33 41.44
C ALA A 487 -27.53 -4.81 40.92
N GLU A 488 -26.56 -5.69 40.65
CA GLU A 488 -25.27 -5.35 40.02
C GLU A 488 -25.41 -5.01 38.52
N LYS A 489 -26.56 -5.30 37.91
CA LYS A 489 -26.88 -5.06 36.48
C LYS A 489 -28.12 -4.18 36.31
N SER A 490 -28.27 -3.19 37.19
CA SER A 490 -29.41 -2.27 37.22
C SER A 490 -29.50 -1.35 35.98
N ASP A 491 -28.43 -1.29 35.17
CA ASP A 491 -28.35 -0.59 33.89
C ASP A 491 -29.06 -1.35 32.75
N VAL A 492 -29.30 -2.66 32.91
CA VAL A 492 -29.91 -3.53 31.90
C VAL A 492 -31.25 -4.11 32.38
N PHE A 493 -31.38 -4.36 33.68
CA PHE A 493 -32.53 -5.00 34.28
C PHE A 493 -33.08 -4.21 35.46
N GLU A 494 -34.40 -4.11 35.54
CA GLU A 494 -35.10 -3.56 36.70
C GLU A 494 -35.69 -4.68 37.54
N LEU A 495 -35.48 -4.63 38.85
CA LEU A 495 -36.06 -5.56 39.81
C LEU A 495 -37.22 -4.89 40.54
N TYR A 496 -38.43 -5.42 40.39
CA TYR A 496 -39.61 -4.89 41.06
C TYR A 496 -40.48 -6.01 41.65
N LYS A 497 -41.39 -5.66 42.58
CA LYS A 497 -42.23 -6.62 43.30
C LYS A 497 -43.70 -6.36 42.99
N ALA A 498 -44.33 -7.29 42.29
CA ALA A 498 -45.77 -7.29 42.01
C ALA A 498 -46.33 -8.67 42.38
N GLY A 499 -46.70 -8.82 43.65
CA GLY A 499 -47.01 -10.12 44.29
C GLY A 499 -45.76 -10.98 44.53
N SER A 500 -45.01 -11.29 43.48
CA SER A 500 -43.70 -11.97 43.52
C SER A 500 -42.60 -11.07 42.93
N TRP A 501 -41.32 -11.39 43.23
CA TRP A 501 -40.18 -10.66 42.66
C TRP A 501 -40.06 -10.96 41.16
N ARG A 502 -40.05 -9.91 40.33
CA ARG A 502 -39.94 -10.01 38.87
C ARG A 502 -38.72 -9.22 38.39
N ILE A 503 -38.13 -9.67 37.28
CA ILE A 503 -37.14 -8.92 36.51
C ILE A 503 -37.82 -8.39 35.26
N LYS A 504 -37.65 -7.11 34.99
CA LYS A 504 -37.99 -6.48 33.71
C LYS A 504 -36.71 -6.17 32.96
N TYR A 505 -36.65 -6.53 31.69
CA TYR A 505 -35.62 -6.02 30.81
C TYR A 505 -35.98 -4.59 30.41
N LEU A 506 -35.09 -3.64 30.70
CA LEU A 506 -35.41 -2.21 30.59
C LEU A 506 -35.53 -1.71 29.14
N GLY A 507 -35.17 -2.52 28.14
CA GLY A 507 -35.09 -2.08 26.75
C GLY A 507 -34.02 -0.99 26.58
N GLU A 508 -33.68 -0.66 25.33
CA GLU A 508 -32.78 0.47 25.09
C GLU A 508 -33.52 1.77 25.42
N SER A 509 -33.16 2.44 26.53
CA SER A 509 -33.60 3.82 26.76
C SER A 509 -33.28 4.67 25.52
N ALA A 510 -34.27 5.44 25.08
CA ALA A 510 -34.17 6.37 23.97
C ALA A 510 -33.02 7.40 24.15
N GLU A 511 -32.53 7.59 25.37
CA GLU A 511 -31.42 8.51 25.70
C GLU A 511 -30.02 7.95 25.42
N ALA A 512 -29.90 6.65 25.07
CA ALA A 512 -28.65 6.06 24.60
C ALA A 512 -28.49 6.08 23.06
N ARG A 513 -29.46 6.64 22.33
CA ARG A 513 -29.39 6.89 20.88
C ARG A 513 -28.78 8.26 20.63
N LYS A 514 -27.46 8.38 20.74
CA LYS A 514 -26.80 9.42 19.96
C LYS A 514 -26.91 8.99 18.50
N PRO A 515 -27.61 9.74 17.62
CA PRO A 515 -27.46 9.52 16.19
C PRO A 515 -25.96 9.65 15.90
N LEU A 516 -25.37 8.59 15.35
CA LEU A 516 -24.03 8.72 14.80
C LEU A 516 -24.16 9.73 13.65
N GLY A 517 -23.29 10.73 13.66
CA GLY A 517 -23.32 11.80 12.66
C GLY A 517 -23.20 11.24 11.24
N PRO A 518 -23.45 12.07 10.22
CA PRO A 518 -23.29 11.62 8.84
C PRO A 518 -21.89 11.04 8.57
N PHE A 519 -21.85 9.94 7.81
CA PHE A 519 -20.61 9.28 7.42
C PHE A 519 -20.32 9.48 5.94
N LEU A 520 -19.03 9.66 5.63
CA LEU A 520 -18.51 9.51 4.28
C LEU A 520 -17.80 8.15 4.17
N GLY A 521 -18.38 7.28 3.33
CA GLY A 521 -17.81 5.98 2.99
C GLY A 521 -16.95 6.03 1.73
N VAL A 522 -15.82 5.32 1.73
CA VAL A 522 -15.01 5.04 0.53
C VAL A 522 -14.90 3.52 0.37
N GLU A 523 -15.38 3.04 -0.78
CA GLU A 523 -15.35 1.61 -1.19
C GLU A 523 -15.87 0.62 -0.12
N ASP A 524 -16.87 1.01 0.65
CA ASP A 524 -17.59 0.17 1.62
C ASP A 524 -16.75 -0.42 2.79
N TRP A 525 -15.53 0.07 3.01
CA TRP A 525 -14.67 -0.38 4.12
C TRP A 525 -13.95 0.75 4.88
N ILE A 526 -13.93 1.96 4.32
CA ILE A 526 -13.38 3.16 4.94
C ILE A 526 -14.57 4.07 5.26
N TYR A 527 -14.73 4.43 6.54
CA TYR A 527 -15.81 5.31 6.99
C TYR A 527 -15.26 6.39 7.92
N TYR A 528 -15.66 7.64 7.67
CA TYR A 528 -15.32 8.77 8.53
C TYR A 528 -16.57 9.56 8.90
N ASP A 529 -16.62 10.04 10.14
CA ASP A 529 -17.58 11.05 10.59
C ASP A 529 -17.26 12.36 9.83
N VAL A 530 -18.14 12.79 8.94
CA VAL A 530 -17.95 13.99 8.10
C VAL A 530 -19.28 14.73 7.95
N ASN A 531 -19.28 16.04 8.16
CA ASN A 531 -20.48 16.87 8.02
C ASN A 531 -20.97 16.97 6.56
N LYS A 532 -22.22 17.41 6.37
CA LYS A 532 -22.85 17.59 5.04
C LYS A 532 -22.13 18.52 4.12
N GLU A 533 -21.66 19.62 4.67
CA GLU A 533 -20.89 20.62 3.93
C GLU A 533 -19.55 20.05 3.48
N ASP A 534 -18.81 19.40 4.38
CA ASP A 534 -17.50 18.81 4.08
C ASP A 534 -17.57 17.69 3.03
N ALA A 535 -18.59 16.85 3.10
CA ALA A 535 -18.83 15.79 2.12
C ALA A 535 -19.18 16.37 0.73
N GLN A 536 -20.00 17.42 0.69
CA GLN A 536 -20.31 18.12 -0.56
C GLN A 536 -19.06 18.81 -1.11
N LEU A 537 -18.27 19.47 -0.26
CA LEU A 537 -17.02 20.11 -0.66
C LEU A 537 -16.05 19.11 -1.28
N LEU A 538 -15.86 17.94 -0.65
CA LEU A 538 -15.02 16.87 -1.20
C LEU A 538 -15.48 16.40 -2.59
N ARG A 539 -16.79 16.27 -2.82
CA ARG A 539 -17.34 15.94 -4.14
C ARG A 539 -17.04 17.02 -5.18
N HIS A 540 -17.19 18.29 -4.81
CA HIS A 540 -16.86 19.43 -5.68
C HIS A 540 -15.36 19.44 -6.01
N VAL A 541 -14.50 19.23 -5.02
CA VAL A 541 -13.04 19.17 -5.21
C VAL A 541 -12.68 18.05 -6.19
N ARG A 542 -13.21 16.85 -6.02
CA ARG A 542 -12.95 15.70 -6.92
C ARG A 542 -13.47 15.96 -8.34
N SER A 543 -14.69 16.50 -8.46
CA SER A 543 -15.27 16.87 -9.76
C SER A 543 -14.42 17.91 -10.48
N HIS A 544 -13.93 18.92 -9.75
CA HIS A 544 -13.06 19.96 -10.30
C HIS A 544 -11.71 19.41 -10.75
N LEU A 545 -11.07 18.53 -9.96
CA LEU A 545 -9.83 17.84 -10.38
C LEU A 545 -10.02 17.03 -11.66
N ARG A 546 -11.12 16.29 -11.79
CA ARG A 546 -11.45 15.56 -13.03
C ARG A 546 -11.67 16.50 -14.22
N ARG A 547 -12.29 17.67 -13.99
CA ARG A 547 -12.49 18.69 -15.02
C ARG A 547 -11.18 19.30 -15.51
N ILE A 548 -10.21 19.53 -14.61
CA ILE A 548 -8.87 19.99 -14.98
C ILE A 548 -8.19 18.95 -15.88
N LEU A 549 -8.20 17.67 -15.48
CA LEU A 549 -7.63 16.58 -16.29
C LEU A 549 -8.29 16.48 -17.67
N LYS A 550 -9.62 16.61 -17.74
CA LYS A 550 -10.37 16.61 -19.00
C LYS A 550 -9.99 17.77 -19.92
N ARG A 551 -9.92 19.00 -19.39
CA ARG A 551 -9.47 20.17 -20.17
C ARG A 551 -8.05 20.00 -20.70
N GLN A 552 -7.15 19.38 -19.93
CA GLN A 552 -5.80 19.07 -20.39
C GLN A 552 -5.80 18.10 -21.57
N VAL A 553 -6.64 17.06 -21.54
CA VAL A 553 -6.83 16.16 -22.67
C VAL A 553 -7.37 16.90 -23.90
N ASP A 554 -8.48 17.62 -23.74
CA ASP A 554 -9.18 18.32 -24.84
C ASP A 554 -8.29 19.36 -25.53
N SER A 555 -7.38 20.00 -24.78
CA SER A 555 -6.42 20.97 -25.30
C SER A 555 -5.18 20.36 -25.96
N GLY A 556 -5.11 19.03 -26.08
CA GLY A 556 -3.98 18.29 -26.66
C GLY A 556 -2.77 18.22 -25.73
N CYS A 557 -3.03 18.14 -24.41
CA CYS A 557 -2.07 18.14 -23.33
C CYS A 557 -1.13 19.36 -23.36
N LYS A 558 -1.54 20.51 -23.88
CA LYS A 558 -0.66 21.70 -23.87
C LYS A 558 -0.29 22.02 -22.42
N ALA A 559 1.02 22.16 -22.18
CA ALA A 559 1.70 22.30 -20.89
C ALA A 559 0.86 22.87 -19.75
N SER A 560 1.07 22.30 -18.54
CA SER A 560 0.62 22.74 -17.21
C SER A 560 0.58 24.28 -16.95
N TYR A 561 1.22 25.09 -17.79
CA TYR A 561 1.12 26.56 -17.84
C TYR A 561 -0.19 27.13 -18.39
N ALA A 562 -1.02 26.34 -19.06
CA ALA A 562 -2.36 26.75 -19.48
C ALA A 562 -3.43 26.52 -18.39
N MET A 563 -3.03 26.28 -17.13
CA MET A 563 -3.96 26.36 -16.02
C MET A 563 -4.37 27.81 -15.83
N ASP A 564 -5.67 28.07 -15.87
CA ASP A 564 -6.19 29.38 -15.54
C ASP A 564 -5.84 29.74 -14.08
N ALA A 565 -5.80 31.04 -13.76
CA ALA A 565 -5.46 31.50 -12.42
C ALA A 565 -6.43 30.96 -11.35
N ALA A 566 -7.65 30.57 -11.73
CA ALA A 566 -8.64 30.02 -10.81
C ALA A 566 -8.32 28.57 -10.42
N ASP A 567 -7.92 27.73 -11.37
CA ASP A 567 -7.46 26.36 -11.15
C ASP A 567 -6.22 26.33 -10.27
N LEU A 568 -5.29 27.26 -10.48
CA LEU A 568 -4.11 27.36 -9.64
C LEU A 568 -4.46 27.72 -8.18
N ARG A 569 -5.36 28.69 -7.98
CA ARG A 569 -5.87 29.03 -6.64
C ARG A 569 -6.56 27.85 -5.98
N PHE A 570 -7.39 27.13 -6.73
CA PHE A 570 -8.07 25.92 -6.28
C PHE A 570 -7.07 24.83 -5.86
N LEU A 571 -6.07 24.53 -6.69
CA LEU A 571 -5.06 23.50 -6.39
C LEU A 571 -4.21 23.88 -5.17
N ASN A 572 -3.86 25.16 -5.01
CA ASN A 572 -3.14 25.63 -3.82
C ASN A 572 -4.00 25.49 -2.55
N ALA A 573 -5.29 25.80 -2.61
CA ALA A 573 -6.21 25.58 -1.48
C ALA A 573 -6.33 24.09 -1.10
N VAL A 574 -6.33 23.19 -2.08
CA VAL A 574 -6.29 21.73 -1.83
C VAL A 574 -4.99 21.34 -1.13
N CYS A 575 -3.83 21.83 -1.58
CA CYS A 575 -2.54 21.57 -0.94
C CYS A 575 -2.49 22.09 0.51
N GLU A 576 -2.99 23.30 0.77
CA GLU A 576 -3.08 23.85 2.13
C GLU A 576 -3.98 23.01 3.04
N ALA A 577 -5.10 22.49 2.51
CA ALA A 577 -5.98 21.60 3.27
C ALA A 577 -5.27 20.27 3.62
N ILE A 578 -4.48 19.71 2.70
CA ILE A 578 -3.65 18.53 2.95
C ILE A 578 -2.65 18.82 4.09
N GLU A 579 -1.96 19.95 4.05
CA GLU A 579 -0.97 20.32 5.07
C GLU A 579 -1.59 20.51 6.45
N LYS A 580 -2.73 21.22 6.52
CA LYS A 580 -3.44 21.49 7.78
C LYS A 580 -3.97 20.21 8.42
N THR A 581 -4.41 19.23 7.62
CA THR A 581 -4.97 17.97 8.10
C THR A 581 -3.92 16.94 8.52
N ASP A 582 -2.71 17.03 7.98
CA ASP A 582 -1.61 16.11 8.32
C ASP A 582 -0.92 16.45 9.65
N ASN A 583 -1.05 17.68 10.17
CA ASN A 583 -0.45 18.08 11.44
C ASN A 583 -1.31 19.10 12.22
N PRO A 584 -2.29 18.63 13.03
CA PRO A 584 -3.19 19.51 13.76
C PRO A 584 -2.51 20.35 14.87
N ALA A 585 -1.27 20.03 15.28
CA ALA A 585 -0.54 20.75 16.32
C ALA A 585 0.11 22.07 15.85
N ARG A 586 0.16 22.35 14.54
CA ARG A 586 0.71 23.62 13.99
C ARG A 586 -0.32 24.74 13.84
N GLY A 587 -1.56 24.56 14.30
CA GLY A 587 -2.62 25.56 14.21
C GLY A 587 -2.60 26.68 15.25
N THR A 588 -1.61 26.73 16.16
CA THR A 588 -1.54 27.73 17.25
C THR A 588 -0.12 28.27 17.51
N GLY A 589 0.73 28.37 16.49
CA GLY A 589 2.07 28.96 16.62
C GLY A 589 2.28 30.08 15.61
N SER A 590 2.63 31.27 16.11
CA SER A 590 2.89 32.47 15.31
C SER A 590 3.92 32.23 14.20
N TYR A 591 3.57 32.59 12.97
CA TYR A 591 4.56 32.92 11.95
C TYR A 591 4.96 34.38 12.17
N ASN A 592 6.15 34.60 12.74
CA ASN A 592 6.80 35.91 12.76
C ASN A 592 7.66 36.08 11.50
N HIS A 593 7.60 37.31 10.96
CA HIS A 593 8.29 37.93 9.82
C HIS A 593 7.77 37.56 8.42
N TYR A 594 7.14 38.46 7.66
CA TYR A 594 7.38 39.92 7.51
C TYR A 594 6.11 40.79 7.66
N GLU A 595 6.31 41.99 8.20
CA GLU A 595 5.34 43.07 8.40
C GLU A 595 4.75 43.61 7.08
N SER A 596 3.41 43.56 6.98
CA SER A 596 2.47 44.68 6.73
C SER A 596 3.03 45.96 6.08
N THR A 597 2.46 46.48 5.00
CA THR A 597 1.14 47.15 4.91
C THR A 597 0.53 46.83 3.53
N SER A 598 -0.75 46.64 3.27
CA SER A 598 -2.00 47.23 3.75
C SER A 598 -3.14 46.31 3.25
N SER A 599 -4.24 46.26 3.99
CA SER A 599 -5.45 45.50 3.64
C SER A 599 -6.17 46.14 2.43
N PRO A 600 -6.65 45.36 1.44
CA PRO A 600 -7.73 45.82 0.59
C PRO A 600 -8.78 44.72 0.42
N TRP A 601 -9.66 44.57 1.42
CA TRP A 601 -10.97 43.94 1.23
C TRP A 601 -12.05 44.98 1.55
N THR A 602 -12.29 45.90 0.62
CA THR A 602 -13.53 46.70 0.54
C THR A 602 -13.83 47.10 -0.91
N GLU A 603 -14.95 46.56 -1.41
CA GLU A 603 -15.95 47.10 -2.36
C GLU A 603 -15.56 47.69 -3.74
N SER A 604 -16.05 47.08 -4.83
CA SER A 604 -17.24 47.56 -5.59
C SER A 604 -17.48 46.80 -6.92
N SER A 605 -18.74 46.32 -7.10
CA SER A 605 -19.54 46.01 -8.32
C SER A 605 -18.90 45.26 -9.52
N SER A 606 -19.45 44.18 -10.11
CA SER A 606 -20.86 43.78 -10.33
C SER A 606 -20.99 42.29 -10.78
N ALA A 607 -22.12 41.66 -10.41
CA ALA A 607 -22.68 40.35 -10.83
C ALA A 607 -22.22 39.06 -10.09
N PRO A 608 -23.14 38.10 -9.84
CA PRO A 608 -23.29 37.51 -8.51
C PRO A 608 -22.52 36.20 -8.32
N TYR A 609 -21.54 36.22 -7.42
CA TYR A 609 -21.06 35.04 -6.70
C TYR A 609 -21.02 35.42 -5.21
N GLU A 610 -22.19 35.46 -4.57
CA GLU A 610 -22.26 35.61 -3.12
C GLU A 610 -21.70 34.38 -2.43
N GLY A 611 -20.76 34.64 -1.52
CA GLY A 611 -19.97 33.65 -0.82
C GLY A 611 -20.62 33.18 0.48
N TYR A 612 -20.19 31.99 0.89
CA TYR A 612 -20.23 31.53 2.28
C TYR A 612 -18.90 30.81 2.55
N TYR A 613 -17.89 31.57 2.96
CA TYR A 613 -16.68 31.04 3.61
C TYR A 613 -16.70 31.52 5.06
N GLY A 614 -17.55 30.90 5.88
CA GLY A 614 -17.53 31.06 7.33
C GLY A 614 -16.50 30.10 7.92
N ASP A 615 -15.40 30.63 8.45
CA ASP A 615 -14.47 30.08 9.46
C ASP A 615 -14.28 28.53 9.54
N GLY A 616 -14.27 27.86 8.38
CA GLY A 616 -14.39 26.41 8.23
C GLY A 616 -13.12 25.66 8.60
N ARG A 617 -12.90 25.41 9.89
CA ARG A 617 -12.03 24.32 10.33
C ARG A 617 -12.66 22.99 9.90
N LEU A 618 -12.10 22.32 8.89
CA LEU A 618 -12.38 20.91 8.60
C LEU A 618 -12.09 20.08 9.88
N ARG A 619 -13.12 19.73 10.64
CA ARG A 619 -13.01 18.92 11.86
C ARG A 619 -13.17 17.46 11.49
N PHE A 620 -12.08 16.80 11.12
CA PHE A 620 -12.04 15.35 11.15
C PHE A 620 -11.93 14.91 12.61
N THR A 621 -13.03 14.45 13.19
CA THR A 621 -12.93 13.74 14.47
C THR A 621 -12.33 12.36 14.20
N THR A 622 -11.32 11.97 14.97
CA THR A 622 -10.69 10.64 14.88
C THR A 622 -11.59 9.51 15.41
N SER A 623 -12.87 9.78 15.66
CA SER A 623 -13.89 8.76 15.90
C SER A 623 -14.34 8.13 14.59
N ALA A 624 -13.50 7.30 13.96
CA ALA A 624 -14.04 6.36 12.99
C ALA A 624 -15.00 5.41 13.74
N SER A 625 -16.30 5.61 13.57
CA SER A 625 -17.28 4.68 14.11
C SER A 625 -17.23 3.38 13.31
N TYR A 626 -16.64 2.37 13.93
CA TYR A 626 -16.24 1.10 13.35
C TYR A 626 -17.40 0.30 12.74
N TYR A 627 -17.26 -0.10 11.47
CA TYR A 627 -18.02 -1.18 10.84
C TYR A 627 -17.06 -2.12 10.13
N THR A 628 -17.02 -3.38 10.54
CA THR A 628 -16.27 -4.45 9.87
C THR A 628 -17.27 -5.46 9.33
N HIS A 629 -17.36 -5.61 8.01
CA HIS A 629 -17.84 -6.86 7.43
C HIS A 629 -16.75 -7.90 7.64
N THR A 630 -16.93 -8.80 8.60
CA THR A 630 -16.25 -10.10 8.58
C THR A 630 -17.20 -11.04 7.86
N SER A 631 -16.85 -11.44 6.64
CA SER A 631 -17.41 -12.64 6.02
C SER A 631 -16.88 -13.85 6.80
N ASP A 632 -17.57 -14.22 7.87
CA ASP A 632 -17.39 -15.52 8.52
C ASP A 632 -18.21 -16.52 7.70
N ASP A 633 -17.60 -17.09 6.66
CA ASP A 633 -17.97 -18.41 6.15
C ASP A 633 -17.16 -19.44 6.96
N THR A 634 -17.75 -19.94 8.03
CA THR A 634 -17.68 -21.34 8.51
C THR A 634 -18.62 -21.57 9.67
#